data_AF-A0A7C7C8P7-F1
#
_entry.id   AF-A0A7C7C8P7-F1
#
_cell.length_a   1.000
_cell.length_b   1.000
_cell.length_c   1.000
_cell.angle_alpha   90.00
_cell.angle_beta   90.00
_cell.angle_gamma   90.00
#
_symmetry.space_group_name_H-M   'P 1'
#
loop_
_entity.id
_entity.type
_entity.pdbx_description
1 polymer ?
#
loop_
_entity_poly.entity_id
_entity_poly.type
_entity_poly.pdbx_seq_one_letter_code
_entity_poly.pdbx_strand_id
1 'polypeptide(L)'
;NNTALTTLWCYLNQLTSLDVSNNAALNTLYCYANQLTSLDVSNNAALTTLYCYANQLTSLDVSNNTALTFLECSLNELTSLDVSNNTALTYLHCGYNQLTNLDVSNNDTLTTLYCYNNLLSSLDVKNNTTLTALHCYDNQLTGLDISNNAELTYLWCYDNQLTCLNVKNGNNQIIGIGQFRMFNNPNLTCIEVDNANYSTANWFYVDPQASFSEDCNNSCSSTSTGITENTSAFNIYPNPATNYFVVEVEQPIQATLYNAHGKVLREKEITATYTMEISNLANGIFFLKTTNKQGVVQTLKLLKQ
;
A
#
# COMPACT_ATOMS: atom_id res chain seq x y z
N ASN A 1 -22.14 -31.45 2.08
CA ASN A 1 -23.22 -30.69 2.76
C ASN A 1 -23.30 -30.99 4.25
N ASN A 2 -22.23 -30.68 5.00
CA ASN A 2 -22.29 -30.65 6.47
C ASN A 2 -22.42 -29.18 6.90
N THR A 3 -23.65 -28.70 7.09
CA THR A 3 -23.94 -27.31 7.43
C THR A 3 -23.45 -26.91 8.83
N ALA A 4 -23.15 -27.90 9.69
CA ALA A 4 -22.59 -27.70 11.02
C ALA A 4 -21.04 -27.74 11.04
N LEU A 5 -20.39 -27.89 9.88
CA LEU A 5 -18.93 -27.93 9.81
C LEU A 5 -18.34 -26.57 10.19
N THR A 6 -17.59 -26.54 11.29
CA THR A 6 -16.93 -25.31 11.80
C THR A 6 -15.47 -25.21 11.39
N THR A 7 -14.82 -26.32 11.09
CA THR A 7 -13.41 -26.36 10.69
C THR A 7 -13.21 -27.35 9.55
N LEU A 8 -12.46 -26.94 8.53
CA LEU A 8 -12.11 -27.79 7.40
C LEU A 8 -10.59 -27.78 7.17
N TRP A 9 -10.00 -28.97 7.14
CA TRP A 9 -8.62 -29.20 6.74
C TRP A 9 -8.58 -29.96 5.41
N CYS A 10 -8.08 -29.30 4.38
CA CYS A 10 -7.88 -29.89 3.05
C CYS A 10 -6.58 -29.41 2.38
N TYR A 11 -5.61 -28.98 3.20
CA TYR A 11 -4.31 -28.48 2.79
C TYR A 11 -3.35 -29.60 2.34
N LEU A 12 -2.23 -29.24 1.68
CA LEU A 12 -1.21 -30.19 1.19
C LEU A 12 -1.80 -31.29 0.29
N ASN A 13 -2.60 -30.89 -0.69
CA ASN A 13 -3.24 -31.77 -1.66
C ASN A 13 -2.99 -31.24 -3.08
N GLN A 14 -3.75 -31.77 -4.05
CA GLN A 14 -3.72 -31.33 -5.46
C GLN A 14 -5.10 -30.80 -5.87
N LEU A 15 -5.83 -30.18 -4.95
CA LEU A 15 -7.16 -29.64 -5.24
C LEU A 15 -7.04 -28.49 -6.23
N THR A 16 -7.75 -28.60 -7.35
CA THR A 16 -7.91 -27.53 -8.33
C THR A 16 -9.16 -26.70 -8.07
N SER A 17 -10.09 -27.22 -7.28
CA SER A 17 -11.29 -26.52 -6.81
C SER A 17 -11.66 -26.95 -5.39
N LEU A 18 -12.37 -26.06 -4.71
CA LEU A 18 -12.91 -26.27 -3.36
C LEU A 18 -14.26 -25.55 -3.26
N ASP A 19 -15.31 -26.30 -2.88
CA ASP A 19 -16.64 -25.73 -2.63
C ASP A 19 -16.97 -25.79 -1.14
N VAL A 20 -17.06 -24.62 -0.51
CA VAL A 20 -17.45 -24.41 0.89
C VAL A 20 -18.74 -23.58 1.03
N SER A 21 -19.46 -23.38 -0.08
CA SER A 21 -20.64 -22.51 -0.16
C SER A 21 -21.77 -22.91 0.80
N ASN A 22 -21.88 -24.21 1.11
CA ASN A 22 -22.91 -24.76 2.00
C ASN A 22 -22.47 -24.85 3.47
N ASN A 23 -21.29 -24.34 3.82
CA ASN A 23 -20.72 -24.42 5.17
C ASN A 23 -20.80 -23.06 5.89
N ALA A 24 -21.99 -22.50 6.05
CA ALA A 24 -22.18 -21.17 6.66
C ALA A 24 -21.63 -21.06 8.10
N ALA A 25 -21.54 -22.18 8.84
CA ALA A 25 -20.95 -22.23 10.17
C ALA A 25 -19.41 -22.36 10.18
N LEU A 26 -18.76 -22.40 9.00
CA LEU A 26 -17.32 -22.56 8.87
C LEU A 26 -16.61 -21.34 9.47
N ASN A 27 -15.86 -21.60 10.53
CA ASN A 27 -15.11 -20.61 11.29
C ASN A 27 -13.62 -20.62 10.91
N THR A 28 -13.08 -21.80 10.59
CA THR A 28 -11.66 -21.97 10.25
C THR A 28 -11.50 -22.80 8.98
N LEU A 29 -10.74 -22.29 8.01
CA LEU A 29 -10.45 -22.98 6.76
C LEU A 29 -8.95 -23.09 6.51
N TYR A 30 -8.46 -24.33 6.36
CA TYR A 30 -7.10 -24.63 5.93
C TYR A 30 -7.11 -25.30 4.55
N CYS A 31 -6.87 -24.52 3.50
CA CYS A 31 -6.83 -24.98 2.11
C CYS A 31 -5.51 -24.66 1.39
N TYR A 32 -4.46 -24.34 2.16
CA TYR A 32 -3.14 -24.00 1.64
C TYR A 32 -2.42 -25.17 0.96
N ALA A 33 -1.39 -24.87 0.16
CA ALA A 33 -0.59 -25.85 -0.58
C ALA A 33 -1.46 -26.80 -1.43
N ASN A 34 -2.22 -26.19 -2.34
CA ASN A 34 -3.06 -26.85 -3.34
C ASN A 34 -2.80 -26.20 -4.72
N GLN A 35 -3.71 -26.38 -5.68
CA GLN A 35 -3.65 -25.81 -7.02
C GLN A 35 -4.90 -24.96 -7.30
N LEU A 36 -5.45 -24.32 -6.26
CA LEU A 36 -6.66 -23.50 -6.39
C LEU A 36 -6.35 -22.26 -7.20
N THR A 37 -7.10 -22.05 -8.28
CA THR A 37 -7.05 -20.81 -9.07
C THR A 37 -8.12 -19.80 -8.64
N SER A 38 -9.14 -20.28 -7.92
CA SER A 38 -10.16 -19.46 -7.26
C SER A 38 -10.58 -20.09 -5.94
N LEU A 39 -11.08 -19.24 -5.03
CA LEU A 39 -11.64 -19.63 -3.75
C LEU A 39 -12.81 -18.70 -3.43
N ASP A 40 -14.02 -19.26 -3.35
CA ASP A 40 -15.21 -18.53 -2.95
C ASP A 40 -15.53 -18.80 -1.47
N VAL A 41 -15.38 -17.77 -0.64
CA VAL A 41 -15.71 -17.76 0.79
C VAL A 41 -16.85 -16.79 1.13
N SER A 42 -17.59 -16.32 0.12
CA SER A 42 -18.62 -15.29 0.27
C SER A 42 -19.79 -15.70 1.17
N ASN A 43 -20.05 -17.01 1.29
CA ASN A 43 -21.10 -17.58 2.14
C ASN A 43 -20.62 -17.97 3.55
N ASN A 44 -19.33 -17.79 3.86
CA ASN A 44 -18.73 -18.20 5.13
C ASN A 44 -18.53 -16.98 6.06
N ALA A 45 -19.61 -16.24 6.34
CA ALA A 45 -19.54 -15.00 7.14
C ALA A 45 -19.02 -15.22 8.58
N ALA A 46 -19.07 -16.45 9.10
CA ALA A 46 -18.53 -16.82 10.42
C ALA A 46 -17.01 -17.08 10.43
N LEU A 47 -16.34 -16.99 9.28
CA LEU A 47 -14.93 -17.30 9.12
C LEU A 47 -14.08 -16.29 9.89
N THR A 48 -13.32 -16.76 10.87
CA THR A 48 -12.37 -15.95 11.66
C THR A 48 -10.92 -16.19 11.26
N THR A 49 -10.64 -17.34 10.63
CA THR A 49 -9.30 -17.79 10.28
C THR A 49 -9.27 -18.44 8.90
N LEU A 50 -8.46 -17.88 8.00
CA LEU A 50 -8.29 -18.37 6.64
C LEU A 50 -6.80 -18.58 6.31
N TYR A 51 -6.43 -19.82 6.01
CA TYR A 51 -5.13 -20.19 5.44
C TYR A 51 -5.33 -20.71 4.00
N CYS A 52 -5.04 -19.86 3.03
CA CYS A 52 -5.13 -20.17 1.59
C CYS A 52 -3.81 -19.95 0.82
N TYR A 53 -2.70 -19.83 1.55
CA TYR A 53 -1.37 -19.64 0.95
C TYR A 53 -0.89 -20.81 0.08
N ALA A 54 0.12 -20.58 -0.75
CA ALA A 54 0.69 -21.58 -1.66
C ALA A 54 -0.38 -22.22 -2.57
N ASN A 55 -1.07 -21.36 -3.31
CA ASN A 55 -2.04 -21.70 -4.34
C ASN A 55 -1.73 -20.90 -5.62
N GLN A 56 -2.68 -20.82 -6.55
CA GLN A 56 -2.56 -20.06 -7.80
C GLN A 56 -3.69 -19.01 -7.88
N LEU A 57 -4.08 -18.45 -6.72
CA LEU A 57 -5.17 -17.47 -6.65
C LEU A 57 -4.72 -16.16 -7.31
N THR A 58 -5.48 -15.72 -8.31
CA THR A 58 -5.26 -14.41 -8.97
C THR A 58 -6.10 -13.29 -8.34
N SER A 59 -7.14 -13.67 -7.60
CA SER A 59 -7.98 -12.78 -6.79
C SER A 59 -8.48 -13.52 -5.56
N LEU A 60 -8.82 -12.75 -4.52
CA LEU A 60 -9.41 -13.26 -3.28
C LEU A 60 -10.37 -12.19 -2.74
N ASP A 61 -11.65 -12.52 -2.69
CA ASP A 61 -12.68 -11.65 -2.09
C ASP A 61 -12.99 -12.13 -0.67
N VAL A 62 -12.69 -11.27 0.30
CA VAL A 62 -12.95 -11.49 1.74
C VAL A 62 -13.93 -10.46 2.31
N SER A 63 -14.62 -9.71 1.46
CA SER A 63 -15.48 -8.59 1.85
C SER A 63 -16.65 -9.01 2.76
N ASN A 64 -17.17 -10.23 2.60
CA ASN A 64 -18.24 -10.78 3.43
C ASN A 64 -17.73 -11.42 4.74
N ASN A 65 -16.43 -11.67 4.87
CA ASN A 65 -15.84 -12.35 6.03
C ASN A 65 -15.43 -11.32 7.10
N THR A 66 -16.38 -10.49 7.52
CA THR A 66 -16.17 -9.37 8.46
C THR A 66 -15.66 -9.79 9.84
N ALA A 67 -15.81 -11.07 10.20
CA ALA A 67 -15.29 -11.66 11.42
C ALA A 67 -13.81 -12.13 11.32
N LEU A 68 -13.15 -11.98 10.15
CA LEU A 68 -11.76 -12.40 9.98
C LEU A 68 -10.83 -11.64 10.94
N THR A 69 -10.07 -12.42 11.70
CA THR A 69 -8.98 -11.94 12.59
C THR A 69 -7.61 -12.35 12.07
N PHE A 70 -7.56 -13.44 11.29
CA PHE A 70 -6.34 -14.03 10.76
C PHE A 70 -6.51 -14.37 9.27
N LEU A 71 -5.70 -13.73 8.42
CA LEU A 71 -5.65 -14.00 6.99
C LEU A 71 -4.21 -14.30 6.54
N GLU A 72 -4.01 -15.48 5.97
CA GLU A 72 -2.75 -15.93 5.38
C GLU A 72 -3.01 -16.36 3.93
N CYS A 73 -2.67 -15.47 3.00
CA CYS A 73 -2.86 -15.62 1.56
C CYS A 73 -1.56 -15.46 0.76
N SER A 74 -0.39 -15.62 1.41
CA SER A 74 0.91 -15.54 0.76
C SER A 74 1.13 -16.61 -0.31
N LEU A 75 2.16 -16.46 -1.15
CA LEU A 75 2.53 -17.43 -2.19
C LEU A 75 1.35 -17.73 -3.13
N ASN A 76 0.81 -16.67 -3.72
CA ASN A 76 -0.25 -16.69 -4.72
C ASN A 76 0.10 -15.72 -5.86
N GLU A 77 -0.86 -15.43 -6.74
CA GLU A 77 -0.70 -14.53 -7.88
C GLU A 77 -1.61 -13.30 -7.75
N LEU A 78 -1.90 -12.87 -6.52
CA LEU A 78 -2.81 -11.74 -6.26
C LEU A 78 -2.19 -10.44 -6.76
N THR A 79 -2.96 -9.70 -7.55
CA THR A 79 -2.57 -8.35 -8.06
C THR A 79 -3.19 -7.21 -7.24
N SER A 80 -4.27 -7.51 -6.53
CA SER A 80 -4.92 -6.64 -5.54
C SER A 80 -5.45 -7.48 -4.38
N LEU A 81 -5.63 -6.82 -3.23
CA LEU A 81 -6.24 -7.41 -2.05
C LEU A 81 -6.98 -6.29 -1.30
N ASP A 82 -8.30 -6.42 -1.16
CA ASP A 82 -9.12 -5.50 -0.38
C ASP A 82 -9.46 -6.14 0.97
N VAL A 83 -8.97 -5.52 2.05
CA VAL A 83 -9.22 -5.91 3.44
C VAL A 83 -10.00 -4.85 4.22
N SER A 84 -10.61 -3.88 3.53
CA SER A 84 -11.26 -2.72 4.13
C SER A 84 -12.47 -3.07 5.00
N ASN A 85 -13.14 -4.19 4.74
CA ASN A 85 -14.27 -4.71 5.53
C ASN A 85 -13.84 -5.66 6.66
N ASN A 86 -12.58 -6.06 6.73
CA ASN A 86 -12.07 -7.00 7.73
C ASN A 86 -11.45 -6.23 8.90
N THR A 87 -12.25 -5.35 9.52
CA THR A 87 -11.81 -4.42 10.57
C THR A 87 -11.33 -5.13 11.85
N ALA A 88 -11.68 -6.41 12.04
CA ALA A 88 -11.21 -7.24 13.14
C ALA A 88 -9.85 -7.92 12.91
N LEU A 89 -9.19 -7.68 11.76
CA LEU A 89 -7.90 -8.31 11.45
C LEU A 89 -6.83 -7.91 12.47
N THR A 90 -6.17 -8.92 13.04
CA THR A 90 -4.99 -8.78 13.90
C THR A 90 -3.74 -9.28 13.18
N TYR A 91 -3.89 -10.23 12.25
CA TYR A 91 -2.80 -10.81 11.47
C TYR A 91 -3.14 -10.82 9.98
N LEU A 92 -2.26 -10.22 9.17
CA LEU A 92 -2.32 -10.26 7.72
C LEU A 92 -0.96 -10.66 7.15
N HIS A 93 -0.95 -11.74 6.38
CA HIS A 93 0.19 -12.13 5.56
C HIS A 93 -0.23 -12.34 4.11
N CYS A 94 0.25 -11.43 3.26
CA CYS A 94 0.00 -11.38 1.83
C CYS A 94 1.30 -11.31 1.01
N GLY A 95 2.42 -11.76 1.60
CA GLY A 95 3.73 -11.77 0.96
C GLY A 95 3.82 -12.75 -0.22
N TYR A 96 4.84 -12.61 -1.06
CA TYR A 96 4.98 -13.40 -2.30
C TYR A 96 3.71 -13.36 -3.17
N ASN A 97 3.30 -12.16 -3.54
CA ASN A 97 2.21 -11.90 -4.49
C ASN A 97 2.69 -10.84 -5.51
N GLN A 98 1.77 -10.24 -6.25
CA GLN A 98 2.04 -9.21 -7.25
C GLN A 98 1.31 -7.90 -6.90
N LEU A 99 1.12 -7.64 -5.60
CA LEU A 99 0.38 -6.46 -5.12
C LEU A 99 1.15 -5.18 -5.44
N THR A 100 0.48 -4.23 -6.08
CA THR A 100 1.04 -2.89 -6.38
C THR A 100 0.60 -1.84 -5.37
N ASN A 101 -0.49 -2.12 -4.64
CA ASN A 101 -1.01 -1.32 -3.55
C ASN A 101 -1.56 -2.23 -2.45
N LEU A 102 -1.58 -1.72 -1.23
CA LEU A 102 -2.19 -2.36 -0.08
C LEU A 102 -2.69 -1.27 0.86
N ASP A 103 -4.01 -1.21 1.05
CA ASP A 103 -4.64 -0.29 2.00
C ASP A 103 -5.01 -1.06 3.27
N VAL A 104 -4.39 -0.68 4.39
CA VAL A 104 -4.66 -1.23 5.73
C VAL A 104 -5.23 -0.17 6.68
N SER A 105 -5.70 0.96 6.15
CA SER A 105 -6.12 2.11 6.95
C SER A 105 -7.33 1.86 7.85
N ASN A 106 -8.15 0.85 7.53
CA ASN A 106 -9.32 0.41 8.30
C ASN A 106 -9.03 -0.77 9.25
N ASN A 107 -7.82 -1.31 9.26
CA ASN A 107 -7.44 -2.45 10.10
C ASN A 107 -6.67 -1.96 11.35
N ASP A 108 -7.32 -1.11 12.16
CA ASP A 108 -6.73 -0.46 13.32
C ASP A 108 -6.30 -1.43 14.43
N THR A 109 -6.85 -2.64 14.47
CA THR A 109 -6.46 -3.74 15.37
C THR A 109 -5.28 -4.57 14.88
N LEU A 110 -4.70 -4.26 13.72
CA LEU A 110 -3.64 -5.06 13.12
C LEU A 110 -2.37 -5.03 13.99
N THR A 111 -1.92 -6.21 14.42
CA THR A 111 -0.69 -6.37 15.21
C THR A 111 0.47 -6.89 14.37
N THR A 112 0.18 -7.60 13.28
CA THR A 112 1.22 -8.23 12.45
C THR A 112 0.88 -8.09 10.97
N LEU A 113 1.82 -7.51 10.23
CA LEU A 113 1.73 -7.32 8.78
C LEU A 113 2.97 -7.87 8.08
N TYR A 114 2.74 -8.88 7.24
CA TYR A 114 3.72 -9.41 6.29
C TYR A 114 3.25 -9.13 4.86
N CYS A 115 3.89 -8.17 4.19
CA CYS A 115 3.58 -7.78 2.80
C CYS A 115 4.82 -7.79 1.89
N TYR A 116 5.87 -8.50 2.31
CA TYR A 116 7.14 -8.60 1.60
C TYR A 116 7.04 -9.35 0.27
N ASN A 117 8.03 -9.19 -0.62
CA ASN A 117 8.03 -9.82 -1.96
C ASN A 117 6.74 -9.50 -2.74
N ASN A 118 6.51 -8.20 -2.94
CA ASN A 118 5.42 -7.64 -3.74
C ASN A 118 5.97 -6.50 -4.60
N LEU A 119 5.09 -5.67 -5.18
CA LEU A 119 5.44 -4.53 -6.04
C LEU A 119 4.96 -3.20 -5.42
N LEU A 120 4.89 -3.11 -4.09
CA LEU A 120 4.39 -1.93 -3.40
C LEU A 120 5.34 -0.75 -3.56
N SER A 121 4.84 0.39 -4.05
CA SER A 121 5.61 1.64 -4.16
C SER A 121 5.45 2.57 -2.93
N SER A 122 4.39 2.35 -2.15
CA SER A 122 4.10 3.05 -0.90
C SER A 122 3.35 2.13 0.06
N LEU A 123 3.45 2.44 1.36
CA LEU A 123 2.74 1.74 2.42
C LEU A 123 2.45 2.75 3.55
N ASP A 124 1.17 3.02 3.80
CA ASP A 124 0.72 3.87 4.91
C ASP A 124 0.22 2.98 6.06
N VAL A 125 0.90 3.07 7.21
CA VAL A 125 0.57 2.32 8.44
C VAL A 125 0.25 3.23 9.62
N LYS A 126 -0.03 4.52 9.37
CA LYS A 126 -0.22 5.51 10.45
C LYS A 126 -1.39 5.19 11.38
N ASN A 127 -2.42 4.51 10.86
CA ASN A 127 -3.61 4.14 11.63
C ASN A 127 -3.42 2.83 12.41
N ASN A 128 -2.44 2.00 12.03
CA ASN A 128 -2.22 0.68 12.63
C ASN A 128 -1.33 0.80 13.88
N THR A 129 -1.78 1.60 14.85
CA THR A 129 -1.01 1.95 16.05
C THR A 129 -0.67 0.75 16.94
N THR A 130 -1.38 -0.37 16.80
CA THR A 130 -1.14 -1.64 17.50
C THR A 130 -0.11 -2.54 16.82
N LEU A 131 0.47 -2.16 15.68
CA LEU A 131 1.45 -2.98 14.98
C LEU A 131 2.67 -3.27 15.86
N THR A 132 2.96 -4.56 16.05
CA THR A 132 4.15 -5.06 16.75
C THR A 132 5.19 -5.64 15.79
N ALA A 133 4.78 -6.08 14.60
CA ALA A 133 5.67 -6.61 13.57
C ALA A 133 5.28 -6.14 12.16
N LEU A 134 6.24 -5.56 11.44
CA LEU A 134 6.11 -5.12 10.05
C LEU A 134 7.25 -5.68 9.19
N HIS A 135 6.88 -6.48 8.19
CA HIS A 135 7.80 -7.06 7.22
C HIS A 135 7.36 -6.66 5.81
N CYS A 136 8.03 -5.66 5.26
CA CYS A 136 7.73 -5.06 3.96
C CYS A 136 8.94 -5.07 3.00
N TYR A 137 9.93 -5.91 3.26
CA TYR A 137 11.12 -6.08 2.43
C TYR A 137 10.81 -6.62 1.02
N ASP A 138 11.75 -6.53 0.09
CA ASP A 138 11.56 -6.94 -1.32
C ASP A 138 10.31 -6.28 -1.94
N ASN A 139 10.31 -4.95 -1.95
CA ASN A 139 9.27 -4.12 -2.55
C ASN A 139 9.91 -2.94 -3.30
N GLN A 140 9.12 -1.92 -3.65
CA GLN A 140 9.56 -0.71 -4.37
C GLN A 140 9.31 0.55 -3.53
N LEU A 141 9.27 0.44 -2.20
CA LEU A 141 8.95 1.54 -1.30
C LEU A 141 10.02 2.63 -1.41
N THR A 142 9.57 3.88 -1.56
CA THR A 142 10.45 5.06 -1.65
C THR A 142 10.56 5.83 -0.33
N GLY A 143 9.59 5.63 0.56
CA GLY A 143 9.55 6.19 1.90
C GLY A 143 8.74 5.31 2.83
N LEU A 144 9.07 5.35 4.12
CA LEU A 144 8.34 4.62 5.15
C LEU A 144 8.34 5.45 6.45
N ASP A 145 7.15 5.74 6.97
CA ASP A 145 6.95 6.47 8.22
C ASP A 145 6.26 5.56 9.25
N ILE A 146 6.98 5.28 10.33
CA ILE A 146 6.59 4.39 11.43
C ILE A 146 6.39 5.19 12.73
N SER A 147 6.42 6.52 12.68
CA SER A 147 6.34 7.39 13.86
C SER A 147 5.10 7.19 14.73
N ASN A 148 3.99 6.68 14.17
CA ASN A 148 2.75 6.37 14.90
C ASN A 148 2.68 4.95 15.47
N ASN A 149 3.63 4.06 15.15
CA ASN A 149 3.60 2.65 15.56
C ASN A 149 4.49 2.41 16.79
N ALA A 150 4.07 2.96 17.93
CA ALA A 150 4.82 2.94 19.19
C ALA A 150 4.94 1.54 19.84
N GLU A 151 4.20 0.54 19.33
CA GLU A 151 4.28 -0.86 19.80
C GLU A 151 5.19 -1.75 18.93
N LEU A 152 5.81 -1.19 17.88
CA LEU A 152 6.59 -1.97 16.91
C LEU A 152 7.88 -2.53 17.53
N THR A 153 8.10 -3.84 17.39
CA THR A 153 9.28 -4.55 17.91
C THR A 153 10.08 -5.26 16.81
N TYR A 154 9.47 -5.46 15.63
CA TYR A 154 10.10 -6.04 14.44
C TYR A 154 9.84 -5.15 13.22
N LEU A 155 10.92 -4.72 12.55
CA LEU A 155 10.86 -3.92 11.33
C LEU A 155 11.88 -4.41 10.30
N TRP A 156 11.41 -5.12 9.28
CA TRP A 156 12.22 -5.55 8.14
C TRP A 156 11.72 -4.86 6.87
N CYS A 157 12.50 -3.88 6.40
CA CYS A 157 12.22 -3.05 5.22
C CYS A 157 13.42 -2.97 4.26
N TYR A 158 14.31 -3.97 4.33
CA TYR A 158 15.43 -4.12 3.41
C TYR A 158 14.96 -4.40 1.96
N ASP A 159 15.87 -4.35 0.99
CA ASP A 159 15.57 -4.61 -0.43
C ASP A 159 14.37 -3.75 -0.93
N ASN A 160 14.52 -2.43 -0.84
CA ASN A 160 13.55 -1.43 -1.27
C ASN A 160 14.26 -0.27 -1.98
N GLN A 161 13.54 0.83 -2.25
CA GLN A 161 14.07 2.03 -2.89
C GLN A 161 14.00 3.23 -1.94
N LEU A 162 14.13 2.98 -0.63
CA LEU A 162 13.91 4.02 0.38
C LEU A 162 14.88 5.19 0.16
N THR A 163 14.32 6.39 0.22
CA THR A 163 15.03 7.68 0.28
C THR A 163 14.79 8.37 1.61
N CYS A 164 13.75 7.93 2.33
CA CYS A 164 13.40 8.39 3.65
C CYS A 164 12.90 7.22 4.50
N LEU A 165 13.34 7.18 5.76
CA LEU A 165 12.83 6.28 6.78
C LEU A 165 12.69 7.02 8.11
N ASN A 166 11.46 7.10 8.64
CA ASN A 166 11.19 7.64 9.96
C ASN A 166 10.75 6.53 10.90
N VAL A 167 11.57 6.24 11.90
CA VAL A 167 11.28 5.27 12.96
C VAL A 167 11.30 5.91 14.33
N LYS A 168 11.21 7.23 14.43
CA LYS A 168 11.11 7.99 15.67
C LYS A 168 9.71 7.87 16.26
N ASN A 169 9.45 6.73 16.87
CA ASN A 169 8.15 6.30 17.37
C ASN A 169 8.12 6.17 18.91
N GLY A 170 9.14 6.69 19.60
CA GLY A 170 9.27 6.65 21.05
C GLY A 170 9.63 5.28 21.63
N ASN A 171 9.92 4.28 20.80
CA ASN A 171 10.08 2.89 21.24
C ASN A 171 11.38 2.22 20.80
N ASN A 172 12.32 2.95 20.19
CA ASN A 172 13.52 2.35 19.56
C ASN A 172 14.32 1.41 20.47
N GLN A 173 14.28 1.62 21.80
CA GLN A 173 14.96 0.77 22.78
C GLN A 173 14.35 -0.62 22.95
N ILE A 174 13.08 -0.82 22.55
CA ILE A 174 12.37 -2.08 22.65
C ILE A 174 12.59 -2.94 21.39
N ILE A 175 12.91 -2.31 20.25
CA ILE A 175 13.28 -3.02 19.01
C ILE A 175 14.60 -3.76 19.25
N GLY A 176 14.50 -5.08 19.40
CA GLY A 176 15.62 -5.94 19.77
C GLY A 176 16.73 -5.95 18.72
N ILE A 177 17.95 -6.28 19.16
CA ILE A 177 19.11 -6.46 18.28
C ILE A 177 18.76 -7.48 17.20
N GLY A 178 18.93 -7.09 15.94
CA GLY A 178 18.63 -7.93 14.77
C GLY A 178 17.17 -7.92 14.30
N GLN A 179 16.27 -7.24 15.01
CA GLN A 179 14.86 -7.06 14.62
C GLN A 179 14.61 -5.80 13.79
N PHE A 180 15.61 -4.94 13.67
CA PHE A 180 15.66 -3.84 12.71
C PHE A 180 16.57 -4.21 11.54
N ARG A 181 16.03 -4.30 10.31
CA ARG A 181 16.77 -4.65 9.10
C ARG A 181 16.33 -3.78 7.92
N MET A 182 17.26 -3.03 7.33
CA MET A 182 16.96 -2.08 6.24
C MET A 182 18.04 -1.99 5.16
N PHE A 183 18.98 -2.93 5.11
CA PHE A 183 20.01 -2.99 4.07
C PHE A 183 19.43 -3.06 2.63
N ASN A 184 20.25 -2.81 1.62
CA ASN A 184 19.86 -2.73 0.21
C ASN A 184 18.79 -1.65 -0.06
N ASN A 185 19.01 -0.45 0.47
CA ASN A 185 18.28 0.78 0.19
C ASN A 185 19.29 1.89 -0.22
N PRO A 186 19.90 1.78 -1.42
CA PRO A 186 21.13 2.51 -1.79
C PRO A 186 21.02 4.04 -1.73
N ASN A 187 19.79 4.58 -1.82
CA ASN A 187 19.53 6.03 -1.81
C ASN A 187 19.18 6.58 -0.41
N LEU A 188 19.06 5.73 0.60
CA LEU A 188 18.76 6.14 1.97
C LEU A 188 20.04 6.56 2.69
N THR A 189 20.13 7.84 3.06
CA THR A 189 21.31 8.42 3.71
C THR A 189 21.08 8.78 5.17
N CYS A 190 19.82 9.00 5.56
CA CYS A 190 19.43 9.37 6.92
C CYS A 190 18.20 8.59 7.38
N ILE A 191 18.30 8.01 8.57
CA ILE A 191 17.24 7.29 9.26
C ILE A 191 16.87 8.08 10.50
N GLU A 192 15.64 8.56 10.57
CA GLU A 192 15.16 9.36 11.69
C GLU A 192 14.76 8.45 12.86
N VAL A 193 15.38 8.68 14.03
CA VAL A 193 15.28 7.80 15.21
C VAL A 193 15.01 8.61 16.48
N ASP A 194 14.64 7.92 17.57
CA ASP A 194 14.48 8.52 18.89
C ASP A 194 15.82 8.94 19.52
N ASN A 195 16.88 8.16 19.28
CA ASN A 195 18.22 8.39 19.83
C ASN A 195 19.30 7.82 18.92
N ALA A 196 20.07 8.68 18.25
CA ALA A 196 21.06 8.29 17.26
C ALA A 196 22.20 7.45 17.86
N ASN A 197 22.63 7.73 19.09
CA ASN A 197 23.69 6.98 19.76
C ASN A 197 23.26 5.54 20.06
N TYR A 198 22.03 5.36 20.57
CA TYR A 198 21.47 4.04 20.83
C TYR A 198 21.35 3.24 19.52
N SER A 199 20.74 3.82 18.49
CA SER A 199 20.54 3.14 17.20
C SER A 199 21.85 2.74 16.56
N THR A 200 22.85 3.63 16.55
CA THR A 200 24.21 3.35 16.05
C THR A 200 24.87 2.19 16.78
N ALA A 201 24.65 2.06 18.09
CA ALA A 201 25.26 1.02 18.91
C ALA A 201 24.56 -0.34 18.84
N ASN A 202 23.31 -0.43 18.36
CA ASN A 202 22.49 -1.63 18.46
C ASN A 202 21.92 -2.14 17.13
N TRP A 203 21.86 -1.30 16.10
CA TRP A 203 21.25 -1.65 14.80
C TRP A 203 22.32 -1.74 13.70
N PHE A 204 22.75 -2.97 13.44
CA PHE A 204 23.87 -3.25 12.54
C PHE A 204 23.48 -3.66 11.11
N TYR A 205 22.21 -4.00 10.88
CA TYR A 205 21.71 -4.43 9.56
C TYR A 205 21.19 -3.25 8.74
N VAL A 206 22.06 -2.25 8.60
CA VAL A 206 21.82 -1.03 7.85
C VAL A 206 22.82 -0.87 6.73
N ASP A 207 22.45 -0.06 5.75
CA ASP A 207 23.32 0.27 4.64
C ASP A 207 24.51 1.15 5.09
N PRO A 208 25.73 0.95 4.56
CA PRO A 208 26.92 1.68 5.00
C PRO A 208 26.84 3.21 4.79
N GLN A 209 26.07 3.67 3.82
CA GLN A 209 25.86 5.10 3.53
C GLN A 209 24.78 5.75 4.41
N ALA A 210 23.97 4.95 5.10
CA ALA A 210 22.91 5.45 5.96
C ALA A 210 23.47 5.83 7.34
N SER A 211 22.96 6.91 7.91
CA SER A 211 23.29 7.37 9.26
C SER A 211 22.01 7.56 10.08
N PHE A 212 22.11 7.35 11.39
CA PHE A 212 21.01 7.63 12.31
C PHE A 212 21.07 9.09 12.78
N SER A 213 19.92 9.77 12.81
CA SER A 213 19.78 11.14 13.32
C SER A 213 18.47 11.30 14.07
N GLU A 214 18.42 12.16 15.10
CA GLU A 214 17.13 12.54 15.70
C GLU A 214 16.33 13.53 14.84
N ASP A 215 16.95 14.08 13.79
CA ASP A 215 16.34 14.99 12.81
C ASP A 215 17.02 14.79 11.46
N CYS A 216 16.30 14.21 10.50
CA CYS A 216 16.79 14.02 9.15
C CYS A 216 16.41 15.16 8.19
N ASN A 217 15.65 16.17 8.65
CA ASN A 217 15.00 17.17 7.79
C ASN A 217 14.23 16.56 6.60
N ASN A 218 13.79 15.30 6.75
CA ASN A 218 13.27 14.50 5.66
C ASN A 218 11.73 14.53 5.62
N SER A 219 11.17 14.39 4.42
CA SER A 219 9.74 14.46 4.13
C SER A 219 8.97 13.14 4.33
N CYS A 220 9.46 12.19 5.15
CA CYS A 220 8.73 10.93 5.42
C CYS A 220 7.32 11.23 5.92
N SER A 221 7.22 12.24 6.78
CA SER A 221 5.95 12.81 7.17
C SER A 221 5.54 13.87 6.15
N SER A 222 4.84 13.42 5.11
CA SER A 222 3.87 14.32 4.50
C SER A 222 2.73 14.57 5.49
N THR A 223 2.96 15.40 6.50
CA THR A 223 1.95 16.41 6.84
C THR A 223 1.90 17.43 5.71
N SER A 224 1.53 16.97 4.51
CA SER A 224 1.03 17.85 3.47
C SER A 224 -0.47 17.95 3.69
N THR A 225 -0.90 19.02 4.36
CA THR A 225 -2.21 19.61 4.09
C THR A 225 -2.24 20.17 2.65
N GLY A 226 -2.01 19.33 1.65
CA GLY A 226 -1.90 19.74 0.26
C GLY A 226 -1.35 18.65 -0.65
N ILE A 227 -2.27 17.89 -1.25
CA ILE A 227 -2.17 17.27 -2.59
C ILE A 227 -0.92 16.38 -2.79
N THR A 228 -1.12 15.07 -2.63
CA THR A 228 -0.21 14.04 -3.13
C THR A 228 -0.03 14.16 -4.65
N GLU A 229 1.21 14.46 -5.08
CA GLU A 229 1.67 14.10 -6.43
C GLU A 229 1.89 12.59 -6.45
N ASN A 230 0.83 11.86 -6.80
CA ASN A 230 0.92 10.44 -7.06
C ASN A 230 1.35 10.24 -8.52
N THR A 231 2.49 9.59 -8.70
CA THR A 231 3.13 9.34 -9.98
C THR A 231 2.32 8.38 -10.86
N SER A 232 1.94 8.89 -12.05
CA SER A 232 1.87 8.20 -13.36
C SER A 232 0.48 8.18 -14.03
N ALA A 233 0.32 9.07 -15.02
CA ALA A 233 -0.25 8.78 -16.34
C ALA A 233 0.07 9.89 -17.35
N PHE A 234 0.41 11.09 -16.87
CA PHE A 234 0.74 12.24 -17.72
C PHE A 234 1.46 13.33 -16.94
N ASN A 235 2.31 14.11 -17.62
CA ASN A 235 2.99 15.28 -17.07
C ASN A 235 2.32 16.57 -17.56
N ILE A 236 2.36 17.62 -16.74
CA ILE A 236 2.00 18.98 -17.18
C ILE A 236 3.15 19.97 -17.00
N TYR A 237 3.49 20.72 -18.04
CA TYR A 237 4.55 21.73 -17.96
C TYR A 237 4.40 22.86 -19.00
N PRO A 238 4.87 24.09 -18.74
CA PRO A 238 5.36 24.53 -17.44
C PRO A 238 4.21 24.64 -16.44
N ASN A 239 4.49 24.37 -15.17
CA ASN A 239 3.59 24.65 -14.05
C ASN A 239 4.46 25.24 -12.94
N PRO A 240 4.44 26.56 -12.69
CA PRO A 240 3.43 27.53 -13.12
C PRO A 240 3.45 27.89 -14.62
N ALA A 241 2.27 28.15 -15.21
CA ALA A 241 2.07 28.50 -16.62
C ALA A 241 1.64 29.96 -16.80
N THR A 242 2.09 30.62 -17.88
CA THR A 242 1.63 31.98 -18.23
C THR A 242 0.56 31.94 -19.30
N ASN A 243 0.88 31.47 -20.52
CA ASN A 243 -0.05 31.51 -21.66
C ASN A 243 -0.59 30.14 -22.04
N TYR A 244 0.18 29.08 -21.81
CA TYR A 244 -0.17 27.71 -22.15
C TYR A 244 0.50 26.76 -21.16
N PHE A 245 0.02 25.53 -21.13
CA PHE A 245 0.73 24.39 -20.56
C PHE A 245 0.57 23.19 -21.50
N VAL A 246 1.57 22.31 -21.49
CA VAL A 246 1.59 21.06 -22.25
C VAL A 246 1.06 19.96 -21.34
N VAL A 247 0.27 19.07 -21.92
CA VAL A 247 -0.16 17.80 -21.32
C VAL A 247 0.53 16.69 -22.11
N GLU A 248 1.50 16.03 -21.49
CA GLU A 248 2.25 14.92 -22.08
C GLU A 248 1.63 13.60 -21.63
N VAL A 249 1.15 12.79 -22.59
CA VAL A 249 0.41 11.55 -22.30
C VAL A 249 1.00 10.38 -23.09
N GLU A 250 1.08 9.20 -22.47
CA GLU A 250 1.48 7.96 -23.16
C GLU A 250 0.29 7.19 -23.77
N GLN A 251 -0.91 7.42 -23.23
CA GLN A 251 -2.16 6.78 -23.66
C GLN A 251 -3.28 7.81 -23.76
N PRO A 252 -4.33 7.57 -24.57
CA PRO A 252 -5.44 8.49 -24.69
C PRO A 252 -6.20 8.69 -23.36
N ILE A 253 -6.48 9.96 -23.04
CA ILE A 253 -7.23 10.36 -21.85
C ILE A 253 -8.33 11.37 -22.20
N GLN A 254 -9.39 11.39 -21.40
CA GLN A 254 -10.34 12.48 -21.36
C GLN A 254 -9.87 13.50 -20.31
N ALA A 255 -9.68 14.76 -20.69
CA ALA A 255 -9.20 15.82 -19.80
C ALA A 255 -10.23 16.94 -19.65
N THR A 256 -10.47 17.38 -18.41
CA THR A 256 -11.38 18.47 -18.06
C THR A 256 -10.66 19.48 -17.15
N LEU A 257 -10.60 20.74 -17.57
CA LEU A 257 -10.02 21.84 -16.81
C LEU A 257 -11.10 22.57 -16.00
N TYR A 258 -10.86 22.78 -14.72
CA TYR A 258 -11.72 23.46 -13.78
C TYR A 258 -11.04 24.71 -13.21
N ASN A 259 -11.83 25.72 -12.85
CA ASN A 259 -11.36 26.78 -11.94
C ASN A 259 -11.42 26.33 -10.47
N ALA A 260 -10.89 27.16 -9.56
CA ALA A 260 -10.91 26.90 -8.12
C ALA A 260 -12.31 26.73 -7.47
N HIS A 261 -13.38 27.11 -8.16
CA HIS A 261 -14.76 26.95 -7.69
C HIS A 261 -15.45 25.70 -8.29
N GLY A 262 -14.71 24.83 -8.99
CA GLY A 262 -15.25 23.63 -9.62
C GLY A 262 -16.03 23.89 -10.91
N LYS A 263 -15.96 25.09 -11.50
CA LYS A 263 -16.57 25.37 -12.80
C LYS A 263 -15.70 24.80 -13.92
N VAL A 264 -16.29 24.00 -14.80
CA VAL A 264 -15.64 23.51 -16.03
C VAL A 264 -15.34 24.67 -16.97
N LEU A 265 -14.08 24.76 -17.40
CA LEU A 265 -13.56 25.76 -18.34
C LEU A 265 -13.32 25.17 -19.73
N ARG A 266 -12.87 23.92 -19.78
CA ARG A 266 -12.55 23.22 -21.04
C ARG A 266 -12.61 21.71 -20.86
N GLU A 267 -13.03 21.01 -21.91
CA GLU A 267 -12.97 19.55 -22.01
C GLU A 267 -12.28 19.17 -23.32
N LYS A 268 -11.43 18.14 -23.27
CA LYS A 268 -10.66 17.68 -24.43
C LYS A 268 -10.26 16.22 -24.28
N GLU A 269 -10.51 15.42 -25.30
CA GLU A 269 -9.84 14.13 -25.48
C GLU A 269 -8.42 14.38 -25.99
N ILE A 270 -7.42 13.85 -25.29
CA ILE A 270 -5.99 14.00 -25.57
C ILE A 270 -5.44 12.62 -25.90
N THR A 271 -5.07 12.41 -27.16
CA THR A 271 -4.57 11.12 -27.69
C THR A 271 -3.05 11.07 -27.86
N ALA A 272 -2.38 12.22 -27.77
CA ALA A 272 -0.94 12.43 -27.80
C ALA A 272 -0.61 13.78 -27.13
N THR A 273 0.66 14.10 -26.91
CA THR A 273 1.10 15.37 -26.30
C THR A 273 0.37 16.58 -26.90
N TYR A 274 -0.25 17.38 -26.02
CA TYR A 274 -1.16 18.45 -26.42
C TYR A 274 -0.88 19.75 -25.65
N THR A 275 -0.80 20.86 -26.37
CA THR A 275 -0.65 22.19 -25.78
C THR A 275 -2.02 22.82 -25.52
N MET A 276 -2.32 23.11 -24.26
CA MET A 276 -3.54 23.76 -23.82
C MET A 276 -3.31 25.25 -23.56
N GLU A 277 -3.95 26.08 -24.38
CA GLU A 277 -3.95 27.55 -24.26
C GLU A 277 -4.83 28.04 -23.10
N ILE A 278 -4.25 28.86 -22.23
CA ILE A 278 -4.86 29.47 -21.04
C ILE A 278 -4.65 30.99 -20.95
N SER A 279 -4.16 31.63 -22.01
CA SER A 279 -3.86 33.08 -22.06
C SER A 279 -5.06 33.96 -21.71
N ASN A 280 -6.27 33.50 -21.99
CA ASN A 280 -7.53 34.19 -21.71
C ASN A 280 -8.09 33.99 -20.29
N LEU A 281 -7.44 33.16 -19.46
CA LEU A 281 -7.87 32.94 -18.08
C LEU A 281 -7.27 34.01 -17.16
N ALA A 282 -7.86 34.25 -15.98
CA ALA A 282 -7.24 35.07 -14.96
C ALA A 282 -6.13 34.29 -14.23
N ASN A 283 -5.20 35.01 -13.60
CA ASN A 283 -4.19 34.38 -12.73
C ASN A 283 -4.87 33.69 -11.55
N GLY A 284 -4.36 32.53 -11.16
CA GLY A 284 -4.96 31.74 -10.10
C GLY A 284 -4.72 30.24 -10.23
N ILE A 285 -5.46 29.50 -9.41
CA ILE A 285 -5.37 28.04 -9.33
C ILE A 285 -6.44 27.40 -10.20
N PHE A 286 -6.02 26.44 -11.01
CA PHE A 286 -6.87 25.61 -11.85
C PHE A 286 -6.60 24.13 -11.54
N PHE A 287 -7.56 23.28 -11.89
CA PHE A 287 -7.45 21.83 -11.70
C PHE A 287 -7.70 21.13 -13.02
N LEU A 288 -6.79 20.27 -13.45
CA LEU A 288 -6.96 19.41 -14.61
C LEU A 288 -7.33 18.01 -14.12
N LYS A 289 -8.59 17.61 -14.29
CA LYS A 289 -9.04 16.24 -14.05
C LYS A 289 -8.87 15.45 -15.32
N THR A 290 -8.39 14.22 -15.23
CA THR A 290 -8.26 13.32 -16.37
C THR A 290 -8.88 11.96 -16.08
N THR A 291 -9.25 11.23 -17.12
CA THR A 291 -9.79 9.87 -17.03
C THR A 291 -9.24 9.04 -18.18
N ASN A 292 -8.57 7.93 -17.89
CA ASN A 292 -8.05 7.02 -18.92
C ASN A 292 -9.13 6.01 -19.36
N LYS A 293 -8.81 5.18 -20.37
CA LYS A 293 -9.72 4.15 -20.90
C LYS A 293 -10.10 3.06 -19.89
N GLN A 294 -9.27 2.85 -18.87
CA GLN A 294 -9.50 1.93 -17.77
C GLN A 294 -10.40 2.55 -16.67
N GLY A 295 -10.85 3.79 -16.84
CA GLY A 295 -11.71 4.49 -15.87
C GLY A 295 -10.95 5.10 -14.68
N VAL A 296 -9.61 5.06 -14.69
CA VAL A 296 -8.79 5.67 -13.64
C VAL A 296 -8.85 7.19 -13.79
N VAL A 297 -9.21 7.86 -12.69
CA VAL A 297 -9.34 9.32 -12.62
C VAL A 297 -8.15 9.92 -11.89
N GLN A 298 -7.53 10.95 -12.46
CA GLN A 298 -6.46 11.72 -11.81
C GLN A 298 -6.81 13.22 -11.82
N THR A 299 -6.24 14.01 -10.90
CA THR A 299 -6.43 15.46 -10.88
C THR A 299 -5.13 16.16 -10.53
N LEU A 300 -4.68 17.06 -11.39
CA LEU A 300 -3.46 17.86 -11.20
C LEU A 300 -3.80 19.32 -10.97
N LYS A 301 -3.04 19.99 -10.11
CA LYS A 301 -3.15 21.43 -9.86
C LYS A 301 -2.26 22.19 -10.86
N LEU A 302 -2.84 23.18 -11.53
CA LEU A 302 -2.15 24.10 -12.41
C LEU A 302 -2.17 25.51 -11.81
N LEU A 303 -0.99 26.13 -11.67
CA LEU A 303 -0.86 27.52 -11.25
C LEU A 303 -0.67 28.41 -12.48
N LYS A 304 -1.57 29.37 -12.69
CA LYS A 304 -1.41 30.40 -13.73
C LYS A 304 -0.90 31.72 -13.15
N GLN A 305 0.17 32.25 -13.74
CA GLN A 305 0.82 33.51 -13.37
C GLN A 305 0.83 34.52 -14.52
#